data_AF-G8TCC0-F1
#
_entry.id   AF-G8TCC0-F1
#
_cell.length_a   1.000
_cell.length_b   1.000
_cell.length_c   1.000
_cell.angle_alpha   90.00
_cell.angle_beta   90.00
_cell.angle_gamma   90.00
#
_symmetry.space_group_name_H-M   'P 1'
#
loop_
_entity.id
_entity.type
_entity.pdbx_description
1 polymer ?
#
loop_
_entity_poly.entity_id
_entity_poly.type
_entity_poly.pdbx_seq_one_letter_code
_entity_poly.pdbx_strand_id
1 'polypeptide(L)'
;MWFSNTCFRLYIPDGVLASVGNIVYFSRVEPQSTLMQYLSPSSLSGEPIVTTLDKKAIQLERKKLFAELELSGETTIEMNGRSFTKNDIIQYYEDLLKEDGLKYHATVADDPVLLVFLETAHIGRKESFLKNPMYTDAQFINWVSPYFCHAFITFMNACFLDPDEDGLVALLRNKLLMTQADTEKGWQAVMKIVMGSISTLEEYYKSTGEVKLAKAKDLMEFRYIRLVQLLPNDRFGPVKDKYAFSILQACVFTFNRNRQTGNYVSTWLENAQLLAASEEVIAQIAKKREELEAVLIPQESGPVYGGSGAGAPAQTSPWGVIKLILFIVLFLVRLATCRHW
;
A
#
# COMPACT_ATOMS: atom_id res chain seq x y z
N MET A 1 -42.55 17.31 -14.23
CA MET A 1 -41.76 16.64 -13.18
C MET A 1 -40.80 15.66 -13.86
N TRP A 2 -39.71 16.19 -14.42
CA TRP A 2 -38.60 15.48 -15.06
C TRP A 2 -37.38 16.33 -14.74
N PHE A 3 -36.44 15.84 -13.93
CA PHE A 3 -35.20 16.57 -13.64
C PHE A 3 -34.16 16.16 -14.68
N SER A 4 -33.84 17.12 -15.56
CA SER A 4 -32.72 17.05 -16.50
C SER A 4 -31.44 17.47 -15.78
N ASN A 5 -30.46 16.56 -15.72
CA ASN A 5 -29.11 16.81 -15.25
C ASN A 5 -28.40 17.80 -16.18
N THR A 6 -28.05 18.99 -15.65
CA THR A 6 -27.20 19.94 -16.37
C THR A 6 -25.76 19.73 -15.91
N CYS A 7 -24.97 19.13 -16.79
CA CYS A 7 -23.55 18.86 -16.65
C CYS A 7 -22.75 20.17 -16.81
N PHE A 8 -22.01 20.59 -15.79
CA PHE A 8 -21.03 21.68 -15.92
C PHE A 8 -19.73 21.10 -16.50
N ARG A 9 -19.47 21.42 -17.78
CA ARG A 9 -18.23 21.06 -18.48
C ARG A 9 -17.27 22.25 -18.35
N LEU A 10 -16.27 22.13 -17.47
CA LEU A 10 -15.13 23.04 -17.44
C LEU A 10 -14.24 22.76 -18.64
N TYR A 11 -14.04 23.78 -19.46
CA TYR A 11 -13.20 23.79 -20.66
C TYR A 11 -11.74 23.97 -20.21
N ILE A 12 -10.89 22.97 -20.43
CA ILE A 12 -9.43 23.08 -20.30
C ILE A 12 -8.88 23.03 -21.74
N PRO A 13 -8.08 24.01 -22.20
CA PRO A 13 -7.55 24.00 -23.56
C PRO A 13 -6.41 22.97 -23.67
N ASP A 14 -6.61 22.04 -24.60
CA ASP A 14 -5.66 21.17 -25.31
C ASP A 14 -4.26 20.97 -24.71
N GLY A 15 -4.15 19.93 -23.89
CA GLY A 15 -2.91 19.19 -23.64
C GLY A 15 -3.16 17.72 -23.94
N VAL A 16 -2.60 17.23 -25.05
CA VAL A 16 -2.72 15.83 -25.49
C VAL A 16 -2.14 14.91 -24.41
N LEU A 17 -3.00 14.22 -23.67
CA LEU A 17 -2.63 13.00 -22.94
C LEU A 17 -3.42 11.85 -23.53
N ALA A 18 -2.71 11.04 -24.32
CA ALA A 18 -3.21 9.78 -24.81
C ALA A 18 -3.63 8.91 -23.63
N SER A 19 -4.93 8.68 -23.51
CA SER A 19 -5.52 7.67 -22.64
C SER A 19 -5.10 6.29 -23.15
N VAL A 20 -4.09 5.70 -22.52
CA VAL A 20 -3.81 4.27 -22.68
C VAL A 20 -4.61 3.55 -21.60
N GLY A 21 -5.82 3.15 -21.98
CA GLY A 21 -6.63 2.25 -21.19
C GLY A 21 -6.01 0.85 -21.17
N ASN A 22 -5.14 0.60 -20.20
CA ASN A 22 -4.77 -0.76 -19.81
C ASN A 22 -5.56 -1.10 -18.54
N ILE A 23 -6.69 -1.77 -18.75
CA ILE A 23 -7.34 -2.57 -17.72
C ILE A 23 -6.36 -3.71 -17.41
N VAL A 24 -5.56 -3.53 -16.36
CA VAL A 24 -4.76 -4.61 -15.79
C VAL A 24 -5.74 -5.51 -15.08
N TYR A 25 -6.18 -6.56 -15.76
CA TYR A 25 -6.74 -7.72 -15.09
C TYR A 25 -5.76 -8.12 -13.99
N PHE A 26 -6.26 -8.26 -12.75
CA PHE A 26 -5.54 -8.94 -11.68
C PHE A 26 -5.17 -10.33 -12.20
N SER A 27 -3.96 -10.44 -12.74
CA SER A 27 -3.43 -11.72 -13.17
C SER A 27 -3.34 -12.56 -11.92
N ARG A 28 -4.05 -13.70 -11.94
CA ARG A 28 -3.82 -14.82 -11.03
C ARG A 28 -2.31 -14.99 -10.98
N VAL A 29 -1.71 -14.77 -9.81
CA VAL A 29 -0.29 -15.00 -9.58
C VAL A 29 -0.02 -16.41 -10.09
N GLU A 30 0.73 -16.51 -11.19
CA GLU A 30 1.18 -17.80 -11.69
C GLU A 30 1.86 -18.51 -10.51
N PRO A 31 1.60 -19.81 -10.29
CA PRO A 31 2.25 -20.57 -9.23
C PRO A 31 3.70 -20.82 -9.66
N GLN A 32 4.52 -19.76 -9.68
CA GLN A 32 5.96 -19.91 -9.71
C GLN A 32 6.38 -20.41 -8.35
N SER A 33 6.54 -21.73 -8.26
CA SER A 33 7.31 -22.40 -7.23
C SER A 33 6.95 -22.00 -5.80
N THR A 34 6.08 -22.78 -5.19
CA THR A 34 5.91 -22.81 -3.73
C THR A 34 7.24 -23.07 -2.97
N LEU A 35 8.38 -23.33 -3.62
CA LEU A 35 9.67 -23.68 -3.00
C LEU A 35 10.56 -22.49 -2.55
N MET A 36 10.10 -21.24 -2.62
CA MET A 36 10.98 -20.09 -2.32
C MET A 36 11.05 -19.68 -0.83
N GLN A 37 10.30 -20.35 0.06
CA GLN A 37 10.44 -20.12 1.50
C GLN A 37 11.69 -20.85 2.00
N TYR A 38 12.56 -20.13 2.70
CA TYR A 38 13.74 -20.72 3.29
C TYR A 38 13.34 -21.69 4.39
N LEU A 39 14.04 -22.82 4.46
CA LEU A 39 13.96 -23.76 5.58
C LEU A 39 15.37 -24.06 6.02
N SER A 40 15.67 -23.74 7.28
CA SER A 40 16.94 -24.13 7.85
C SER A 40 17.01 -25.65 8.03
N PRO A 41 18.22 -26.22 7.98
CA PRO A 41 18.41 -27.64 8.25
C PRO A 41 17.90 -28.04 9.65
N SER A 42 17.94 -27.14 10.63
CA SER A 42 17.45 -27.39 11.99
C SER A 42 15.92 -27.40 12.09
N SER A 43 15.23 -26.59 11.29
CA SER A 43 13.76 -26.57 11.25
C SER A 43 13.17 -27.84 10.62
N LEU A 44 13.95 -28.58 9.81
CA LEU A 44 13.54 -29.89 9.28
C LEU A 44 13.72 -31.04 10.27
N SER A 45 14.73 -30.97 11.14
CA SER A 45 15.04 -32.03 12.11
C SER A 45 14.18 -31.96 13.38
N GLY A 46 13.48 -30.84 13.63
CA GLY A 46 12.73 -30.60 14.87
C GLY A 46 13.60 -30.46 16.13
N GLU A 47 14.90 -30.74 16.01
CA GLU A 47 15.92 -30.57 17.03
C GLU A 47 16.94 -29.52 16.56
N PRO A 48 17.42 -28.63 17.45
CA PRO A 48 18.53 -27.74 17.13
C PRO A 48 19.73 -28.61 16.73
N ILE A 49 20.30 -28.38 15.55
CA ILE A 49 21.53 -29.08 15.14
C ILE A 49 22.66 -28.47 16.01
N VAL A 50 22.92 -29.12 17.15
CA VAL A 50 23.83 -28.63 18.22
C VAL A 50 25.31 -28.61 17.79
N THR A 51 25.65 -29.17 16.64
CA THR A 51 27.04 -29.24 16.15
C THR A 51 27.19 -28.51 14.83
N THR A 52 28.37 -27.91 14.63
CA THR A 52 28.86 -27.41 13.33
C THR A 52 28.29 -28.25 12.20
N LEU A 53 27.52 -27.66 11.27
CA LEU A 53 26.86 -28.36 10.14
C LEU A 53 27.88 -29.28 9.42
N ASP A 54 28.03 -30.51 9.90
CA ASP A 54 28.94 -31.50 9.35
C ASP A 54 28.16 -32.35 8.36
N LYS A 55 28.78 -32.63 7.21
CA LYS A 55 28.19 -33.46 6.14
C LYS A 55 27.67 -34.79 6.69
N LYS A 56 28.36 -35.36 7.68
CA LYS A 56 27.94 -36.62 8.33
C LYS A 56 26.68 -36.46 9.18
N ALA A 57 26.56 -35.36 9.93
CA ALA A 57 25.39 -35.07 10.74
C ALA A 57 24.15 -34.86 9.85
N ILE A 58 24.32 -34.12 8.76
CA ILE A 58 23.25 -33.87 7.78
C ILE A 58 22.81 -35.15 7.06
N GLN A 59 23.76 -36.03 6.72
CA GLN A 59 23.44 -37.35 6.17
C GLN A 59 22.73 -38.26 7.18
N LEU A 60 23.03 -38.13 8.47
CA LEU A 60 22.34 -38.85 9.53
C LEU A 60 20.90 -38.38 9.68
N GLU A 61 20.68 -37.06 9.72
CA GLU A 61 19.33 -36.47 9.77
C GLU A 61 18.49 -36.84 8.54
N ARG A 62 19.09 -36.81 7.34
CA ARG A 62 18.45 -37.32 6.12
C ARG A 62 17.94 -38.75 6.29
N LYS A 63 18.74 -39.64 6.91
CA LYS A 63 18.34 -41.04 7.16
C LYS A 63 17.25 -41.14 8.23
N LYS A 64 17.31 -40.32 9.29
CA LYS A 64 16.30 -40.25 10.35
C LYS A 64 14.93 -39.88 9.77
N LEU A 65 14.88 -38.84 8.94
CA LEU A 65 13.65 -38.40 8.27
C LEU A 65 13.08 -39.43 7.29
N PHE A 66 13.91 -40.17 6.54
CA PHE A 66 13.39 -41.26 5.71
C PHE A 66 12.84 -42.41 6.53
N ALA A 67 13.51 -42.77 7.63
CA ALA A 67 13.02 -43.81 8.52
C ALA A 67 11.67 -43.40 9.14
N GLU A 68 11.51 -42.13 9.53
CA GLU A 68 10.25 -41.59 10.04
C GLU A 68 9.14 -41.61 8.97
N LEU A 69 9.45 -41.23 7.73
CA LEU A 69 8.51 -41.32 6.60
C LEU A 69 8.07 -42.77 6.36
N GLU A 70 9.01 -43.71 6.35
CA GLU A 70 8.73 -45.14 6.15
C GLU A 70 7.94 -45.77 7.31
N LEU A 71 8.16 -45.31 8.55
CA LEU A 71 7.43 -45.76 9.74
C LEU A 71 6.01 -45.17 9.84
N SER A 72 5.81 -43.94 9.37
CA SER A 72 4.50 -43.28 9.38
C SER A 72 3.48 -43.94 8.43
N GLY A 73 3.98 -44.62 7.38
CA GLY A 73 3.14 -45.17 6.32
C GLY A 73 2.52 -44.12 5.39
N GLU A 74 2.82 -42.83 5.63
CA GLU A 74 2.36 -41.71 4.81
C GLU A 74 3.36 -41.41 3.68
N THR A 75 2.86 -40.87 2.56
CA THR A 75 3.71 -40.48 1.42
C THR A 75 4.31 -39.07 1.57
N THR A 76 3.89 -38.34 2.60
CA THR A 76 4.27 -36.95 2.86
C THR A 76 4.50 -36.71 4.34
N ILE A 77 5.40 -35.79 4.69
CA ILE A 77 5.56 -35.26 6.06
C ILE A 77 5.14 -33.79 6.08
N GLU A 78 4.36 -33.37 7.06
CA GLU A 78 4.06 -31.95 7.28
C GLU A 78 5.16 -31.26 8.10
N MET A 79 5.76 -30.22 7.54
CA MET A 79 6.78 -29.39 8.20
C MET A 79 6.47 -27.91 7.94
N ASN A 80 6.38 -27.10 9.00
CA ASN A 80 6.02 -25.67 8.93
C ASN A 80 4.75 -25.40 8.09
N GLY A 81 3.73 -26.26 8.23
CA GLY A 81 2.45 -26.15 7.52
C GLY A 81 2.51 -26.52 6.04
N ARG A 82 3.56 -27.23 5.59
CA ARG A 82 3.72 -27.70 4.21
C ARG A 82 3.97 -29.20 4.17
N SER A 83 3.34 -29.89 3.24
CA SER A 83 3.59 -31.30 2.99
C SER A 83 4.80 -31.49 2.06
N PHE A 84 5.77 -32.27 2.51
CA PHE A 84 6.97 -32.64 1.76
C PHE A 84 6.88 -34.08 1.30
N THR A 85 7.08 -34.32 0.01
CA THR A 85 7.21 -35.68 -0.51
C THR A 85 8.62 -36.22 -0.29
N LYS A 86 8.78 -37.55 -0.42
CA LYS A 86 10.10 -38.20 -0.39
C LYS A 86 11.10 -37.53 -1.37
N ASN A 87 10.64 -37.15 -2.56
CA ASN A 87 11.49 -36.52 -3.57
C ASN A 87 11.92 -35.10 -3.18
N ASP A 88 11.04 -34.33 -2.55
CA ASP A 88 11.36 -32.97 -2.10
C ASP A 88 12.44 -32.99 -1.02
N ILE A 89 12.34 -33.96 -0.10
CA ILE A 89 13.35 -34.18 0.95
C ILE A 89 14.69 -34.58 0.33
N ILE A 90 14.69 -35.50 -0.65
CA ILE A 90 15.92 -35.88 -1.36
C ILE A 90 16.57 -34.66 -2.00
N GLN A 91 15.78 -33.89 -2.76
CA GLN A 91 16.27 -32.73 -3.49
C GLN A 91 16.83 -31.67 -2.53
N TYR A 92 16.13 -31.38 -1.44
CA TYR A 92 16.58 -30.45 -0.42
C TYR A 92 17.96 -30.84 0.15
N TYR A 93 18.13 -32.10 0.56
CA TYR A 93 19.40 -32.54 1.14
C TYR A 93 20.53 -32.60 0.11
N GLU A 94 20.23 -32.90 -1.15
CA GLU A 94 21.22 -32.83 -2.22
C GLU A 94 21.67 -31.40 -2.49
N ASP A 95 20.74 -30.44 -2.49
CA ASP A 95 21.06 -29.01 -2.62
C ASP A 95 21.82 -28.48 -1.41
N LEU A 96 21.46 -28.90 -0.19
CA LEU A 96 22.16 -28.57 1.06
C LEU A 96 23.62 -29.04 1.07
N LEU A 97 23.89 -30.20 0.46
CA LEU A 97 25.22 -30.81 0.42
C LEU A 97 26.09 -30.29 -0.74
N LYS A 98 25.57 -29.43 -1.62
CA LYS A 98 26.35 -28.81 -2.70
C LYS A 98 27.32 -27.76 -2.16
N GLU A 99 28.58 -27.87 -2.60
CA GLU A 99 29.67 -26.90 -2.46
C GLU A 99 29.69 -26.13 -1.13
N ASP A 100 29.29 -24.85 -1.17
CA ASP A 100 29.31 -23.90 -0.04
C ASP A 100 27.96 -23.76 0.68
N GLY A 101 26.94 -24.55 0.32
CA GLY A 101 25.60 -24.48 0.90
C GLY A 101 25.63 -24.55 2.42
N LEU A 102 26.42 -25.47 2.97
CA LEU A 102 26.58 -25.63 4.42
C LEU A 102 27.12 -24.37 5.12
N LYS A 103 28.08 -23.68 4.49
CA LYS A 103 28.65 -22.45 5.03
C LYS A 103 27.61 -21.34 5.06
N TYR A 104 26.78 -21.24 4.02
CA TYR A 104 25.72 -20.24 3.93
C TYR A 104 24.59 -20.52 4.93
N HIS A 105 24.16 -21.77 5.05
CA HIS A 105 23.16 -22.17 6.05
C HIS A 105 23.67 -21.94 7.49
N ALA A 106 24.94 -22.22 7.78
CA ALA A 106 25.54 -21.90 9.08
C ALA A 106 25.57 -20.39 9.32
N THR A 107 25.92 -19.59 8.32
CA THR A 107 25.92 -18.12 8.40
C THR A 107 24.53 -17.58 8.74
N VAL A 108 23.46 -18.15 8.16
CA VAL A 108 22.07 -17.79 8.47
C VAL A 108 21.69 -18.25 9.88
N ALA A 109 22.09 -19.46 10.28
CA ALA A 109 21.78 -20.00 11.62
C ALA A 109 22.44 -19.19 12.74
N ASP A 110 23.61 -18.60 12.49
CA ASP A 110 24.31 -17.72 13.42
C ASP A 110 23.59 -16.36 13.63
N ASP A 111 22.64 -16.00 12.77
CA ASP A 111 21.82 -14.78 12.87
C ASP A 111 20.33 -15.13 13.11
N PRO A 112 19.89 -15.23 14.38
CA PRO A 112 18.53 -15.61 14.70
C PRO A 112 17.45 -14.72 14.08
N VAL A 113 17.73 -13.42 13.92
CA VAL A 113 16.77 -12.47 13.34
C VAL A 113 16.64 -12.73 11.84
N LEU A 114 17.76 -12.92 11.14
CA LEU A 114 17.72 -13.27 9.71
C LEU A 114 17.06 -14.63 9.50
N LEU A 115 17.38 -15.63 10.32
CA LEU A 115 16.79 -16.96 10.25
C LEU A 115 15.26 -16.89 10.39
N VAL A 116 14.76 -16.26 11.46
CA VAL A 116 13.32 -16.10 11.68
C VAL A 116 12.68 -15.34 10.54
N PHE A 117 13.31 -14.27 10.04
CA PHE A 117 12.80 -13.50 8.91
C PHE A 117 12.68 -14.34 7.63
N LEU A 118 13.71 -15.12 7.29
CA LEU A 118 13.71 -15.96 6.09
C LEU A 118 12.68 -17.10 6.17
N GLU A 119 12.49 -17.68 7.36
CA GLU A 119 11.55 -18.78 7.57
C GLU A 119 10.10 -18.31 7.71
N THR A 120 9.85 -17.20 8.41
CA THR A 120 8.48 -16.80 8.79
C THR A 120 8.00 -15.53 8.10
N ALA A 121 8.89 -14.84 7.37
CA ALA A 121 8.63 -13.50 6.83
C ALA A 121 8.16 -12.53 7.93
N HIS A 122 8.75 -12.61 9.12
CA HIS A 122 8.45 -11.73 10.25
C HIS A 122 9.75 -11.15 10.82
N ILE A 123 9.70 -9.88 11.23
CA ILE A 123 10.77 -9.21 11.96
C ILE A 123 10.16 -8.45 13.12
N GLY A 124 10.74 -8.62 14.31
CA GLY A 124 10.29 -7.94 15.50
C GLY A 124 10.63 -6.45 15.51
N ARG A 125 10.01 -5.73 16.44
CA ARG A 125 10.23 -4.28 16.58
C ARG A 125 11.65 -4.02 17.04
N LYS A 126 12.34 -3.11 16.33
CA LYS A 126 13.74 -2.71 16.61
C LYS A 126 14.76 -3.86 16.48
N GLU A 127 14.41 -4.94 15.81
CA GLU A 127 15.36 -6.00 15.50
C GLU A 127 16.24 -5.60 14.31
N SER A 128 17.47 -6.12 14.31
CA SER A 128 18.42 -5.91 13.23
C SER A 128 19.24 -7.17 13.01
N PHE A 129 19.54 -7.46 11.74
CA PHE A 129 20.47 -8.50 11.37
C PHE A 129 21.85 -8.21 11.97
N LEU A 130 22.58 -9.28 12.27
CA LEU A 130 23.93 -9.21 12.78
C LEU A 130 24.87 -8.56 11.75
N LYS A 131 25.94 -7.95 12.24
CA LYS A 131 27.01 -7.43 11.37
C LYS A 131 27.94 -8.57 10.97
N ASN A 132 27.55 -9.33 9.94
CA ASN A 132 28.36 -10.42 9.41
C ASN A 132 29.08 -10.00 8.10
N PRO A 133 30.41 -10.14 7.98
CA PRO A 133 31.15 -9.86 6.75
C PRO A 133 30.62 -10.63 5.52
N MET A 134 30.07 -11.83 5.70
CA MET A 134 29.46 -12.62 4.62
C MET A 134 28.29 -11.91 3.93
N TYR A 135 27.65 -10.93 4.59
CA TYR A 135 26.57 -10.14 3.99
C TYR A 135 27.07 -9.18 2.91
N THR A 136 28.38 -9.11 2.66
CA THR A 136 28.98 -8.39 1.54
C THR A 136 29.46 -9.30 0.42
N ASP A 137 29.49 -10.61 0.66
CA ASP A 137 29.93 -11.58 -0.32
C ASP A 137 28.88 -11.79 -1.42
N ALA A 138 29.31 -11.70 -2.68
CA ALA A 138 28.40 -11.75 -3.82
C ALA A 138 27.80 -13.14 -4.03
N GLN A 139 28.53 -14.21 -3.71
CA GLN A 139 28.04 -15.58 -3.87
C GLN A 139 26.97 -15.88 -2.80
N PHE A 140 27.21 -15.46 -1.56
CA PHE A 140 26.21 -15.53 -0.50
C PHE A 140 24.96 -14.73 -0.84
N ILE A 141 25.10 -13.48 -1.31
CA ILE A 141 23.96 -12.66 -1.72
C ILE A 141 23.17 -13.35 -2.83
N ASN A 142 23.83 -13.84 -3.88
CA ASN A 142 23.16 -14.55 -4.97
C ASN A 142 22.39 -15.78 -4.47
N TRP A 143 22.94 -16.50 -3.50
CA TRP A 143 22.31 -17.67 -2.91
C TRP A 143 21.10 -17.33 -2.01
N VAL A 144 21.23 -16.33 -1.12
CA VAL A 144 20.18 -15.98 -0.16
C VAL A 144 19.07 -15.13 -0.80
N SER A 145 19.37 -14.43 -1.88
CA SER A 145 18.50 -13.43 -2.49
C SER A 145 17.10 -13.92 -2.87
N PRO A 146 16.92 -15.10 -3.49
CA PRO A 146 15.57 -15.58 -3.83
C PRO A 146 14.70 -15.79 -2.58
N TYR A 147 15.28 -16.34 -1.52
CA TYR A 147 14.61 -16.55 -0.24
C TYR A 147 14.29 -15.23 0.46
N PHE A 148 15.25 -14.32 0.49
CA PHE A 148 15.08 -13.00 1.06
C PHE A 148 14.01 -12.20 0.33
N CYS A 149 13.98 -12.27 -1.01
CA CYS A 149 12.98 -11.63 -1.84
C CYS A 149 11.57 -12.15 -1.54
N HIS A 150 11.42 -13.46 -1.40
CA HIS A 150 10.15 -14.06 -1.00
C HIS A 150 9.69 -13.58 0.39
N ALA A 151 10.58 -13.63 1.39
CA ALA A 151 10.29 -13.15 2.74
C ALA A 151 9.95 -11.65 2.75
N PHE A 152 10.71 -10.84 2.02
CA PHE A 152 10.47 -9.42 1.84
C PHE A 152 9.09 -9.14 1.27
N ILE A 153 8.72 -9.75 0.14
CA ILE A 153 7.41 -9.55 -0.49
C ILE A 153 6.28 -9.99 0.45
N THR A 154 6.46 -11.11 1.14
CA THR A 154 5.46 -11.65 2.07
C THR A 154 5.25 -10.72 3.26
N PHE A 155 6.34 -10.26 3.88
CA PHE A 155 6.30 -9.30 4.97
C PHE A 155 5.68 -7.97 4.54
N MET A 156 6.09 -7.41 3.41
CA MET A 156 5.52 -6.16 2.89
C MET A 156 4.01 -6.27 2.67
N ASN A 157 3.55 -7.37 2.08
CA ASN A 157 2.10 -7.63 1.94
C ASN A 157 1.39 -7.66 3.29
N ALA A 158 1.96 -8.36 4.28
CA ALA A 158 1.40 -8.43 5.62
C ALA A 158 1.33 -7.04 6.29
N CYS A 159 2.40 -6.24 6.20
CA CYS A 159 2.44 -4.88 6.75
C CYS A 159 1.39 -3.95 6.13
N PHE A 160 1.07 -4.09 4.86
CA PHE A 160 0.02 -3.27 4.23
C PHE A 160 -1.40 -3.80 4.48
N LEU A 161 -1.55 -5.08 4.83
CA LEU A 161 -2.83 -5.68 5.18
C LEU A 161 -3.22 -5.36 6.64
N ASP A 162 -2.27 -5.49 7.57
CA ASP A 162 -2.40 -5.05 8.96
C ASP A 162 -1.27 -4.03 9.26
N PRO A 163 -1.59 -2.72 9.31
CA PRO A 163 -0.57 -1.68 9.35
C PRO A 163 0.45 -1.77 10.49
N ASP A 164 1.65 -2.24 10.17
CA ASP A 164 2.79 -2.38 11.10
C ASP A 164 3.96 -1.45 10.72
N GLU A 165 3.91 -0.22 11.22
CA GLU A 165 4.96 0.79 10.99
C GLU A 165 6.29 0.37 11.62
N ASP A 166 6.26 -0.18 12.84
CA ASP A 166 7.46 -0.55 13.59
C ASP A 166 8.24 -1.66 12.87
N GLY A 167 7.51 -2.68 12.39
CA GLY A 167 8.10 -3.77 11.61
C GLY A 167 8.68 -3.28 10.27
N LEU A 168 7.95 -2.42 9.55
CA LEU A 168 8.45 -1.87 8.28
C LEU A 168 9.74 -1.05 8.49
N VAL A 169 9.79 -0.19 9.50
CA VAL A 169 11.00 0.57 9.86
C VAL A 169 12.16 -0.38 10.22
N ALA A 170 11.89 -1.43 10.99
CA ALA A 170 12.89 -2.43 11.34
C ALA A 170 13.46 -3.10 10.07
N LEU A 171 12.61 -3.58 9.16
CA LEU A 171 13.06 -4.20 7.91
C LEU A 171 13.89 -3.23 7.05
N LEU A 172 13.41 -2.00 6.82
CA LEU A 172 14.07 -1.04 5.94
C LEU A 172 15.39 -0.50 6.49
N ARG A 173 15.62 -0.59 7.81
CA ARG A 173 16.91 -0.26 8.43
C ARG A 173 17.99 -1.30 8.15
N ASN A 174 17.59 -2.54 7.88
CA ASN A 174 18.51 -3.63 7.62
C ASN A 174 19.03 -3.58 6.18
N LYS A 175 20.23 -4.14 5.97
CA LYS A 175 20.75 -4.33 4.62
C LYS A 175 19.89 -5.37 3.90
N LEU A 176 19.33 -4.99 2.76
CA LEU A 176 18.59 -5.92 1.91
C LEU A 176 19.58 -6.91 1.27
N LEU A 177 19.52 -8.17 1.68
CA LEU A 177 20.39 -9.24 1.19
C LEU A 177 19.85 -9.80 -0.12
N MET A 178 19.69 -8.92 -1.11
CA MET A 178 19.11 -9.25 -2.41
C MET A 178 20.03 -8.79 -3.55
N THR A 179 19.99 -9.53 -4.66
CA THR A 179 20.54 -9.08 -5.94
C THR A 179 19.75 -7.88 -6.45
N GLN A 180 20.30 -7.16 -7.43
CA GLN A 180 19.59 -6.05 -8.06
C GLN A 180 18.28 -6.49 -8.73
N ALA A 181 18.28 -7.65 -9.39
CA ALA A 181 17.11 -8.19 -10.06
C ALA A 181 15.99 -8.54 -9.06
N ASP A 182 16.34 -9.20 -7.96
CA ASP A 182 15.38 -9.54 -6.91
C ASP A 182 14.92 -8.32 -6.11
N THR A 183 15.80 -7.35 -5.91
CA THR A 183 15.42 -6.05 -5.30
C THR A 183 14.35 -5.35 -6.14
N GLU A 184 14.54 -5.30 -7.46
CA GLU A 184 13.54 -4.71 -8.36
C GLU A 184 12.24 -5.51 -8.33
N LYS A 185 12.31 -6.84 -8.38
CA LYS A 185 11.14 -7.71 -8.25
C LYS A 185 10.37 -7.45 -6.95
N GLY A 186 11.07 -7.33 -5.82
CA GLY A 186 10.50 -7.02 -4.52
C GLY A 186 9.78 -5.68 -4.51
N TRP A 187 10.44 -4.62 -5.00
CA TRP A 187 9.83 -3.29 -5.05
C TRP A 187 8.66 -3.19 -6.03
N GLN A 188 8.71 -3.90 -7.16
CA GLN A 188 7.57 -3.98 -8.09
C GLN A 188 6.35 -4.66 -7.44
N ALA A 189 6.55 -5.64 -6.57
CA ALA A 189 5.45 -6.20 -5.80
C ALA A 189 4.83 -5.17 -4.85
N VAL A 190 5.66 -4.40 -4.12
CA VAL A 190 5.20 -3.31 -3.24
C VAL A 190 4.46 -2.23 -4.03
N MET A 191 4.96 -1.88 -5.22
CA MET A 191 4.32 -0.93 -6.13
C MET A 191 2.90 -1.35 -6.49
N LYS A 192 2.69 -2.65 -6.77
CA LYS A 192 1.36 -3.19 -7.07
C LYS A 192 0.40 -3.06 -5.88
N ILE A 193 0.89 -3.23 -4.65
CA ILE A 193 0.07 -3.05 -3.43
C ILE A 193 -0.45 -1.61 -3.39
N VAL A 194 0.46 -0.62 -3.46
CA VAL A 194 0.09 0.80 -3.37
C VAL A 194 -0.82 1.21 -4.53
N MET A 195 -0.53 0.76 -5.75
CA MET A 195 -1.38 1.01 -6.90
C MET A 195 -2.77 0.38 -6.76
N GLY A 196 -2.89 -0.79 -6.11
CA GLY A 196 -4.19 -1.40 -5.79
C GLY A 196 -5.02 -0.55 -4.81
N SER A 197 -4.36 0.09 -3.85
CA SER A 197 -5.00 1.04 -2.92
C SER A 197 -5.48 2.29 -3.64
N ILE A 198 -4.67 2.83 -4.55
CA ILE A 198 -5.05 3.95 -5.42
C ILE A 198 -6.29 3.58 -6.24
N SER A 199 -6.29 2.43 -6.93
CA SER A 199 -7.43 1.96 -7.71
C SER A 199 -8.70 1.84 -6.86
N THR A 200 -8.59 1.35 -5.62
CA THR A 200 -9.72 1.28 -4.68
C THR A 200 -10.30 2.67 -4.37
N LEU A 201 -9.44 3.68 -4.19
CA LEU A 201 -9.90 5.07 -4.00
C LEU A 201 -10.52 5.64 -5.29
N GLU A 202 -9.91 5.37 -6.45
CA GLU A 202 -10.46 5.81 -7.74
C GLU A 202 -11.85 5.23 -7.98
N GLU A 203 -12.06 3.95 -7.69
CA GLU A 203 -13.39 3.32 -7.75
C GLU A 203 -14.38 3.99 -6.79
N TYR A 204 -13.94 4.35 -5.58
CA TYR A 204 -14.79 5.01 -4.59
C TYR A 204 -15.37 6.34 -5.10
N TYR A 205 -14.55 7.24 -5.65
CA TYR A 205 -15.05 8.56 -6.10
C TYR A 205 -15.55 8.60 -7.55
N LYS A 206 -15.26 7.58 -8.38
CA LYS A 206 -15.79 7.47 -9.75
C LYS A 206 -17.10 6.69 -9.83
N SER A 207 -17.37 5.79 -8.88
CA SER A 207 -18.59 4.98 -8.90
C SER A 207 -19.83 5.78 -8.48
N THR A 208 -20.94 5.49 -9.17
CA THR A 208 -22.28 5.98 -8.79
C THR A 208 -22.99 5.05 -7.79
N GLY A 209 -22.41 3.88 -7.51
CA GLY A 209 -22.93 2.87 -6.58
C GLY A 209 -22.44 3.03 -5.15
N GLU A 210 -22.89 2.14 -4.25
CA GLU A 210 -22.39 2.03 -2.89
C GLU A 210 -21.00 1.33 -2.86
N VAL A 211 -19.96 1.98 -3.36
CA VAL A 211 -18.60 1.58 -2.95
C VAL A 211 -18.43 1.94 -1.47
N LYS A 212 -18.00 0.96 -0.67
CA LYS A 212 -17.95 1.05 0.79
C LYS A 212 -16.96 2.13 1.23
N LEU A 213 -17.48 3.26 1.71
CA LEU A 213 -16.72 4.33 2.38
C LEU A 213 -15.75 3.79 3.44
N ALA A 214 -16.10 2.69 4.13
CA ALA A 214 -15.25 2.07 5.14
C ALA A 214 -13.86 1.69 4.58
N LYS A 215 -13.81 0.96 3.45
CA LYS A 215 -12.53 0.54 2.85
C LYS A 215 -11.72 1.74 2.36
N ALA A 216 -12.37 2.73 1.77
CA ALA A 216 -11.70 3.95 1.33
C ALA A 216 -11.14 4.74 2.52
N LYS A 217 -11.89 4.82 3.62
CA LYS A 217 -11.47 5.47 4.87
C LYS A 217 -10.19 4.84 5.40
N ASP A 218 -10.12 3.51 5.52
CA ASP A 218 -8.95 2.81 6.05
C ASP A 218 -7.67 3.15 5.27
N LEU A 219 -7.78 3.31 3.93
CA LEU A 219 -6.69 3.69 3.04
C LEU A 219 -6.26 5.17 3.14
N MET A 220 -7.06 6.02 3.78
CA MET A 220 -6.79 7.44 4.01
C MET A 220 -6.41 7.73 5.47
N GLU A 221 -6.49 6.73 6.35
CA GLU A 221 -6.12 6.88 7.76
C GLU A 221 -4.60 7.03 7.93
N PHE A 222 -4.23 7.73 9.00
CA PHE A 222 -2.85 8.07 9.30
C PHE A 222 -1.93 6.85 9.32
N ARG A 223 -2.35 5.73 9.93
CA ARG A 223 -1.54 4.51 10.02
C ARG A 223 -1.13 3.97 8.65
N TYR A 224 -2.05 3.94 7.69
CA TYR A 224 -1.75 3.45 6.34
C TYR A 224 -0.81 4.42 5.60
N ILE A 225 -1.07 5.73 5.75
CA ILE A 225 -0.29 6.80 5.11
C ILE A 225 1.16 6.79 5.60
N ARG A 226 1.38 6.56 6.88
CA ARG A 226 2.73 6.39 7.46
C ARG A 226 3.53 5.28 6.79
N LEU A 227 2.90 4.14 6.48
CA LEU A 227 3.59 3.06 5.76
C LEU A 227 4.04 3.48 4.36
N VAL A 228 3.15 4.14 3.61
CA VAL A 228 3.49 4.59 2.26
C VAL A 228 4.58 5.66 2.31
N GLN A 229 4.57 6.55 3.32
CA GLN A 229 5.62 7.55 3.53
C GLN A 229 7.00 6.93 3.72
N LEU A 230 7.11 5.80 4.42
CA LEU A 230 8.37 5.09 4.65
C LEU A 230 8.99 4.51 3.37
N LEU A 231 8.23 4.40 2.28
CA LEU A 231 8.75 3.90 1.02
C LEU A 231 9.76 4.88 0.39
N PRO A 232 10.78 4.39 -0.35
CA PRO A 232 11.83 5.23 -0.93
C PRO A 232 11.28 6.24 -1.95
N ASN A 233 11.58 7.53 -1.80
CA ASN A 233 11.07 8.59 -2.68
C ASN A 233 11.60 8.49 -4.12
N ASP A 234 12.82 8.00 -4.31
CA ASP A 234 13.45 7.76 -5.62
C ASP A 234 12.65 6.78 -6.48
N ARG A 235 11.93 5.85 -5.85
CA ARG A 235 11.11 4.84 -6.53
C ARG A 235 9.62 5.15 -6.50
N PHE A 236 9.14 5.69 -5.39
CA PHE A 236 7.70 5.83 -5.13
C PHE A 236 7.19 7.27 -5.25
N GLY A 237 8.04 8.28 -5.49
CA GLY A 237 7.63 9.69 -5.58
C GLY A 237 6.40 9.92 -6.47
N PRO A 238 6.42 9.51 -7.75
CA PRO A 238 5.27 9.68 -8.65
C PRO A 238 4.00 8.94 -8.17
N VAL A 239 4.17 7.79 -7.51
CA VAL A 239 3.04 6.99 -7.01
C VAL A 239 2.46 7.60 -5.73
N LYS A 240 3.30 8.16 -4.85
CA LYS A 240 2.88 8.93 -3.69
C LYS A 240 2.07 10.16 -4.10
N ASP A 241 2.53 10.89 -5.11
CA ASP A 241 1.80 12.03 -5.68
C ASP A 241 0.45 11.62 -6.25
N LYS A 242 0.42 10.54 -7.05
CA LYS A 242 -0.82 9.98 -7.58
C LYS A 242 -1.78 9.61 -6.45
N TYR A 243 -1.28 8.96 -5.40
CA TYR A 243 -2.08 8.56 -4.25
C TYR A 243 -2.62 9.78 -3.51
N ALA A 244 -1.78 10.75 -3.17
CA ALA A 244 -2.19 11.99 -2.53
C ALA A 244 -3.30 12.70 -3.32
N PHE A 245 -3.19 12.73 -4.65
CA PHE A 245 -4.24 13.26 -5.51
C PHE A 245 -5.53 12.44 -5.48
N SER A 246 -5.46 11.10 -5.47
CA SER A 246 -6.64 10.25 -5.32
C SER A 246 -7.34 10.44 -3.97
N ILE A 247 -6.59 10.69 -2.89
CA ILE A 247 -7.16 11.05 -1.57
C ILE A 247 -7.88 12.39 -1.65
N LEU A 248 -7.29 13.40 -2.28
CA LEU A 248 -7.92 14.70 -2.51
C LEU A 248 -9.26 14.56 -3.26
N GLN A 249 -9.31 13.77 -4.33
CA GLN A 249 -10.55 13.53 -5.08
C GLN A 249 -11.62 12.82 -4.23
N ALA A 250 -11.20 11.82 -3.44
CA ALA A 250 -12.09 11.13 -2.50
C ALA A 250 -12.65 12.10 -1.44
N CYS A 251 -11.80 12.97 -0.89
CA CYS A 251 -12.17 14.01 0.08
C CYS A 251 -13.25 14.96 -0.47
N VAL A 252 -13.03 15.49 -1.69
CA VAL A 252 -14.00 16.37 -2.36
C VAL A 252 -15.32 15.65 -2.59
N PHE A 253 -15.27 14.39 -3.05
CA PHE A 253 -16.46 13.57 -3.26
C PHE A 253 -17.24 13.34 -1.95
N THR A 254 -16.56 12.94 -0.87
CA THR A 254 -17.19 12.71 0.44
C THR A 254 -17.81 13.98 1.00
N PHE A 255 -17.09 15.10 0.94
CA PHE A 255 -17.57 16.40 1.42
C PHE A 255 -18.83 16.86 0.68
N ASN A 256 -18.83 16.74 -0.65
CA ASN A 256 -19.98 17.11 -1.48
C ASN A 256 -21.21 16.24 -1.19
N ARG A 257 -21.01 14.98 -0.82
CA ARG A 257 -22.10 14.05 -0.47
C ARG A 257 -22.68 14.32 0.92
N ASN A 258 -21.83 14.66 1.90
CA ASN A 258 -22.27 14.99 3.25
C ASN A 258 -21.34 16.03 3.89
N ARG A 259 -21.80 17.29 3.96
CA ARG A 259 -21.03 18.38 4.57
C ARG A 259 -20.70 18.18 6.05
N GLN A 260 -21.45 17.35 6.77
CA GLN A 260 -21.16 17.03 8.18
C GLN A 260 -19.90 16.18 8.35
N THR A 261 -19.34 15.64 7.26
CA THR A 261 -18.08 14.86 7.29
C THR A 261 -16.83 15.73 7.28
N GLY A 262 -16.96 17.07 7.31
CA GLY A 262 -15.87 18.03 7.19
C GLY A 262 -14.65 17.75 8.08
N ASN A 263 -14.88 17.36 9.35
CA ASN A 263 -13.78 17.10 10.29
C ASN A 263 -12.87 15.95 9.82
N TYR A 264 -13.44 14.83 9.35
CA TYR A 264 -12.64 13.69 8.87
C TYR A 264 -11.97 13.99 7.52
N VAL A 265 -12.66 14.75 6.66
CA VAL A 265 -12.12 15.18 5.37
C VAL A 265 -10.88 16.06 5.56
N SER A 266 -10.90 16.97 6.55
CA SER A 266 -9.73 17.80 6.88
C SER A 266 -8.52 16.96 7.24
N THR A 267 -8.68 15.97 8.13
CA THR A 267 -7.61 15.04 8.52
C THR A 267 -7.09 14.22 7.33
N TRP A 268 -7.96 13.77 6.42
CA TRP A 268 -7.53 13.05 5.23
C TRP A 268 -6.76 13.95 4.25
N LEU A 269 -7.08 15.24 4.16
CA LEU A 269 -6.32 16.19 3.35
C LEU A 269 -4.94 16.49 3.95
N GLU A 270 -4.85 16.60 5.27
CA GLU A 270 -3.55 16.69 5.96
C GLU A 270 -2.70 15.44 5.67
N ASN A 271 -3.29 14.26 5.75
CA ASN A 271 -2.62 13.01 5.41
C ASN A 271 -2.19 12.96 3.93
N ALA A 272 -3.02 13.45 3.00
CA ALA A 272 -2.66 13.54 1.58
C ALA A 272 -1.48 14.49 1.36
N GLN A 273 -1.48 15.64 2.05
CA GLN A 273 -0.39 16.62 1.98
C GLN A 273 0.92 16.03 2.52
N LEU A 274 0.85 15.28 3.63
CA LEU A 274 1.98 14.55 4.18
C LEU A 274 2.52 13.48 3.23
N LEU A 275 1.65 12.83 2.46
CA LEU A 275 2.02 11.76 1.54
C LEU A 275 2.72 12.28 0.27
N ALA A 276 2.29 13.43 -0.24
CA ALA A 276 2.78 14.00 -1.49
C ALA A 276 4.30 14.21 -1.49
N ALA A 277 4.95 13.86 -2.59
CA ALA A 277 6.39 13.97 -2.79
C ALA A 277 6.77 15.26 -3.52
N SER A 278 5.94 15.75 -4.44
CA SER A 278 6.20 17.00 -5.17
C SER A 278 5.56 18.23 -4.52
N GLU A 279 6.28 19.35 -4.55
CA GLU A 279 5.80 20.64 -4.03
C GLU A 279 4.52 21.12 -4.74
N GLU A 280 4.37 20.80 -6.02
CA GLU A 280 3.18 21.14 -6.79
C GLU A 280 1.93 20.47 -6.22
N VAL A 281 1.99 19.16 -5.98
CA VAL A 281 0.86 18.40 -5.43
C VAL A 281 0.56 18.85 -3.99
N ILE A 282 1.60 19.12 -3.19
CA ILE A 282 1.45 19.70 -1.84
C ILE A 282 0.67 21.02 -1.90
N ALA A 283 1.05 21.93 -2.80
CA ALA A 283 0.39 23.23 -2.95
C ALA A 283 -1.07 23.10 -3.42
N GLN A 284 -1.34 22.18 -4.36
CA GLN A 284 -2.70 21.90 -4.83
C GLN A 284 -3.60 21.39 -3.69
N ILE A 285 -3.09 20.47 -2.87
CA ILE A 285 -3.83 19.91 -1.72
C ILE A 285 -4.05 20.99 -0.66
N ALA A 286 -3.03 21.78 -0.33
CA ALA A 286 -3.12 22.87 0.65
C ALA A 286 -4.19 23.89 0.25
N LYS A 287 -4.16 24.35 -1.00
CA LYS A 287 -5.18 25.27 -1.55
C LYS A 287 -6.59 24.70 -1.43
N LYS A 288 -6.76 23.40 -1.75
CA LYS A 288 -8.08 22.76 -1.65
C LYS A 288 -8.55 22.59 -0.21
N ARG A 289 -7.63 22.39 0.74
CA ARG A 289 -7.95 22.37 2.17
C ARG A 289 -8.47 23.73 2.64
N GLU A 290 -7.79 24.83 2.28
CA GLU A 290 -8.24 26.19 2.58
C GLU A 290 -9.63 26.49 2.00
N GLU A 291 -9.88 26.09 0.75
CA GLU A 291 -11.21 26.24 0.12
C GLU A 291 -12.31 25.48 0.90
N LEU A 292 -12.01 24.30 1.44
CA LEU A 292 -12.97 23.50 2.21
C LEU A 292 -13.20 24.05 3.62
N GLU A 293 -12.14 24.48 4.30
CA GLU A 293 -12.22 25.14 5.61
C GLU A 293 -13.07 26.42 5.54
N ALA A 294 -12.90 27.22 4.49
CA ALA A 294 -13.70 28.43 4.26
C ALA A 294 -15.21 28.16 4.09
N VAL A 295 -15.58 26.97 3.62
CA VAL A 295 -17.00 26.56 3.48
C VAL A 295 -17.57 26.03 4.81
N LEU A 296 -16.72 25.51 5.68
CA LEU A 296 -17.11 24.93 6.97
C LEU A 296 -17.32 25.99 8.05
N ILE A 297 -16.54 27.08 8.04
CA ILE A 297 -16.75 28.21 8.96
C ILE A 297 -18.10 28.84 8.61
N PRO A 298 -19.11 28.76 9.51
CA PRO A 298 -20.33 29.53 9.32
C PRO A 298 -19.91 30.99 9.25
N GLN A 299 -20.27 31.71 8.18
CA GLN A 299 -20.18 33.17 8.21
C GLN A 299 -20.97 33.63 9.44
N GLU A 300 -20.28 33.96 10.52
CA GLU A 300 -20.89 34.62 11.66
C GLU A 300 -21.57 35.88 11.12
N SER A 301 -22.89 35.86 11.17
CA SER A 301 -23.74 36.95 10.75
C SER A 301 -23.56 38.12 11.72
N GLY A 302 -22.53 38.93 11.50
CA GLY A 302 -22.39 40.32 11.95
C GLY A 302 -22.42 40.58 13.46
N PRO A 303 -21.97 41.77 13.90
CA PRO A 303 -22.04 42.14 15.30
C PRO A 303 -23.50 42.28 15.73
N VAL A 304 -23.89 41.54 16.76
CA VAL A 304 -25.14 41.73 17.50
C VAL A 304 -25.03 43.06 18.24
N TYR A 305 -25.36 44.16 17.57
CA TYR A 305 -25.66 45.43 18.24
C TYR A 305 -27.09 45.36 18.77
N GLY A 306 -27.22 45.34 20.09
CA GLY A 306 -28.48 45.52 20.79
C GLY A 306 -29.10 46.87 20.42
N GLY A 307 -30.35 46.83 19.95
CA GLY A 307 -31.10 48.02 19.57
C GLY A 307 -32.56 47.66 19.32
N SER A 308 -33.36 47.79 20.36
CA SER A 308 -34.82 47.86 20.31
C SER A 308 -35.30 48.98 19.39
N GLY A 309 -36.20 48.71 18.45
CA GLY A 309 -36.99 49.78 17.83
C GLY A 309 -37.49 49.49 16.40
N ALA A 310 -38.81 49.37 16.30
CA ALA A 310 -39.72 49.74 15.20
C ALA A 310 -39.31 49.49 13.73
N GLY A 311 -40.22 48.84 13.00
CA GLY A 311 -40.02 48.31 11.65
C GLY A 311 -39.75 49.33 10.54
N ALA A 312 -38.89 48.90 9.60
CA ALA A 312 -38.80 49.30 8.20
C ALA A 312 -37.91 48.26 7.44
N PRO A 313 -37.85 48.28 6.09
CA PRO A 313 -38.19 47.18 5.21
C PRO A 313 -37.07 46.12 5.05
N ALA A 314 -37.48 44.94 4.58
CA ALA A 314 -36.63 43.78 4.33
C ALA A 314 -35.38 44.15 3.48
N GLN A 315 -34.21 44.12 4.13
CA GLN A 315 -32.92 44.11 3.44
C GLN A 315 -32.80 42.81 2.65
N THR A 316 -32.94 42.91 1.33
CA THR A 316 -32.62 41.83 0.41
C THR A 316 -31.12 41.59 0.46
N SER A 317 -30.76 40.36 0.87
CA SER A 317 -29.41 39.84 0.77
C SER A 317 -28.81 40.16 -0.62
N PRO A 318 -27.62 40.79 -0.70
CA PRO A 318 -26.96 41.10 -1.97
C PRO A 318 -26.81 39.86 -2.87
N TRP A 319 -26.65 38.68 -2.26
CA TRP A 319 -26.60 37.40 -2.96
C TRP A 319 -27.95 36.98 -3.57
N GLY A 320 -29.06 37.37 -2.95
CA GLY A 320 -30.41 37.17 -3.52
C GLY A 320 -30.61 38.01 -4.79
N VAL A 321 -30.13 39.26 -4.77
CA VAL A 321 -30.20 40.16 -5.93
C VAL A 321 -29.30 39.67 -7.07
N ILE A 322 -28.09 39.22 -6.77
CA ILE A 322 -27.17 38.65 -7.77
C ILE A 322 -27.75 37.38 -8.41
N LYS A 323 -28.34 36.47 -7.61
CA LYS A 323 -29.00 35.26 -8.14
C LYS A 323 -30.21 35.58 -9.01
N LEU A 324 -31.00 36.60 -8.65
CA LEU A 324 -32.13 37.07 -9.45
C LEU A 324 -31.67 37.65 -10.79
N ILE A 325 -30.62 38.49 -10.79
CA ILE A 325 -30.05 39.07 -12.01
C ILE A 325 -29.51 37.98 -12.93
N LEU A 326 -28.76 37.01 -12.39
CA LEU A 326 -28.25 35.87 -13.16
C LEU A 326 -29.38 35.03 -13.77
N PHE A 327 -30.47 34.83 -13.02
CA PHE A 327 -31.64 34.10 -13.50
C PHE A 327 -32.34 34.85 -14.64
N ILE A 328 -32.52 36.17 -14.51
CA ILE A 328 -33.13 37.01 -15.56
C ILE A 328 -32.27 37.01 -16.82
N VAL A 329 -30.95 37.14 -16.70
CA VAL A 329 -30.02 37.10 -17.85
C VAL A 329 -30.09 35.74 -18.55
N LEU A 330 -30.05 34.63 -17.80
CA LEU A 330 -30.19 33.28 -18.37
C LEU A 330 -31.54 33.07 -19.05
N PHE A 331 -32.62 33.61 -18.47
CA PHE A 331 -33.96 33.52 -19.04
C PHE A 331 -34.09 34.32 -20.35
N LEU A 332 -33.51 35.53 -20.41
CA LEU A 332 -33.49 36.34 -21.62
C LEU A 332 -32.62 35.72 -22.72
N VAL A 333 -31.47 35.13 -22.39
CA VAL A 333 -30.65 34.40 -23.36
C VAL A 333 -31.40 33.18 -23.91
N ARG A 334 -32.15 32.46 -23.08
CA ARG A 334 -33.01 31.35 -23.54
C ARG A 334 -34.16 31.83 -24.42
N LEU A 335 -34.80 32.95 -24.09
CA LEU A 335 -35.86 33.52 -24.93
C LEU A 335 -35.32 34.00 -26.28
N ALA A 336 -34.12 34.59 -26.31
CA ALA A 336 -33.47 35.03 -27.54
C ALA A 336 -33.06 33.85 -28.44
N THR A 337 -32.63 32.73 -27.87
CA THR A 337 -32.23 31.53 -28.63
C THR A 337 -33.43 30.69 -29.11
N CYS A 338 -34.60 30.82 -28.51
CA CYS A 338 -35.83 30.16 -28.97
C CYS A 338 -36.54 30.87 -30.14
N ARG A 339 -36.03 31.99 -30.66
CA ARG A 339 -36.65 32.74 -31.76
C ARG A 339 -36.10 32.38 -33.16
N HIS A 340 -35.29 31.32 -33.26
CA HIS A 340 -34.78 30.80 -34.52
C HIS A 340 -35.14 29.32 -34.71
N TRP A 341 -36.42 28.98 -34.57
CA TRP A 341 -37.06 27.77 -35.11
C TRP A 341 -38.47 28.10 -35.58
#